data_AF-A0A931RHE9-F1
#
_entry.id   AF-A0A931RHE9-F1
#
_cell.length_a   1.000
_cell.length_b   1.000
_cell.length_c   1.000
_cell.angle_alpha   90.00
_cell.angle_beta   90.00
_cell.angle_gamma   90.00
#
_symmetry.space_group_name_H-M   'P 1'
#
loop_
_entity.id
_entity.type
_entity.pdbx_description
1 polymer ?
#
loop_
_entity_poly.entity_id
_entity_poly.type
_entity_poly.pdbx_seq_one_letter_code
_entity_poly.pdbx_strand_id
1 'polypeptide(L)'
;MKQSEKINRHTEYYLALATILALGLFLVVVAAPNKNLQMLIVLLTTLFYAGFGIFHHMVNHDLNGKIVLEYFIIAGFGIAAVFFLLKGGLGL
;
A
#
# COMPACT_ATOMS: atom_id res chain seq x y z
N MET A 1 10.27 29.28 13.46
CA MET A 1 9.39 28.23 12.88
C MET A 1 8.81 27.40 14.00
N LYS A 2 7.48 27.32 14.14
CA LYS A 2 6.79 26.62 15.24
C LYS A 2 6.83 25.10 15.02
N GLN A 3 7.26 24.36 16.03
CA GLN A 3 7.41 22.91 16.05
C GLN A 3 6.11 22.13 15.75
N SER A 4 4.94 22.78 15.87
CA SER A 4 3.62 22.19 15.58
C SER A 4 3.36 21.91 14.11
N GLU A 5 3.96 22.67 13.17
CA GLU A 5 3.71 22.45 11.74
C GLU A 5 4.39 21.20 11.19
N LYS A 6 5.52 20.80 11.79
CA LYS A 6 6.28 19.62 11.36
C LYS A 6 5.53 18.32 11.66
N ILE A 7 4.80 18.27 12.78
CA ILE A 7 4.01 17.10 13.19
C ILE A 7 2.78 16.94 12.30
N ASN A 8 2.04 18.03 12.04
CA ASN A 8 0.83 17.98 11.23
C ASN A 8 1.07 17.46 9.81
N ARG A 9 2.19 17.85 9.18
CA ARG A 9 2.49 17.37 7.82
C ARG A 9 2.63 15.87 7.74
N HIS A 10 3.30 15.22 8.70
CA HIS A 10 3.46 13.76 8.67
C HIS A 10 2.13 13.03 8.91
N THR A 11 1.25 13.59 9.76
CA THR A 11 -0.06 13.00 10.06
C THR A 11 -0.96 12.89 8.83
N GLU A 12 -0.96 13.88 7.95
CA GLU A 12 -1.76 13.87 6.72
C GLU A 12 -1.35 12.74 5.76
N TYR A 13 -0.05 12.45 5.64
CA TYR A 13 0.43 11.35 4.80
C TYR A 13 0.12 9.99 5.39
N TYR A 14 0.25 9.82 6.71
CA TYR A 14 -0.17 8.57 7.37
C TYR A 14 -1.68 8.34 7.21
N LEU A 15 -2.49 9.40 7.31
CA LEU A 15 -3.92 9.33 7.07
C LEU A 15 -4.22 8.95 5.60
N ALA A 16 -3.49 9.52 4.63
CA ALA A 16 -3.62 9.16 3.23
C ALA A 16 -3.27 7.68 2.97
N LEU A 17 -2.15 7.19 3.53
CA LEU A 17 -1.73 5.79 3.45
C LEU A 17 -2.78 4.85 4.05
N ALA A 18 -3.30 5.18 5.25
CA ALA A 18 -4.37 4.43 5.89
C ALA A 18 -5.65 4.41 5.05
N THR A 19 -6.00 5.54 4.43
CA THR A 19 -7.18 5.67 3.57
C THR A 19 -7.03 4.83 2.30
N ILE A 20 -5.86 4.85 1.66
CA ILE A 20 -5.56 4.02 0.48
C ILE A 20 -5.73 2.53 0.82
N LEU A 21 -5.17 2.09 1.95
CA LEU A 21 -5.31 0.71 2.40
C LEU A 21 -6.76 0.35 2.73
N ALA A 22 -7.46 1.20 3.48
CA ALA A 22 -8.85 0.95 3.86
C ALA A 22 -9.78 0.86 2.64
N LEU A 23 -9.62 1.77 1.67
CA LEU A 23 -10.37 1.75 0.42
C LEU A 23 -10.04 0.50 -0.42
N GLY A 24 -8.76 0.15 -0.54
CA GLY A 24 -8.36 -1.06 -1.25
C GLY A 24 -8.97 -2.32 -0.64
N LEU A 25 -8.91 -2.47 0.69
CA LEU A 25 -9.53 -3.59 1.41
C LEU A 25 -11.05 -3.61 1.22
N PHE A 26 -11.72 -2.46 1.33
CA PHE A 26 -13.15 -2.35 1.07
C PHE A 26 -13.51 -2.81 -0.35
N LEU A 27 -12.76 -2.34 -1.36
CA LEU A 27 -12.96 -2.74 -2.76
C LEU A 27 -12.73 -4.23 -2.97
N VAL A 28 -11.74 -4.85 -2.31
CA VAL A 28 -11.52 -6.31 -2.37
C VAL A 28 -12.72 -7.07 -1.83
N VAL A 29 -13.31 -6.63 -0.71
CA VAL A 29 -14.50 -7.27 -0.14
C VAL A 29 -15.70 -7.13 -1.09
N VAL A 30 -15.94 -5.94 -1.63
CA VAL A 30 -17.03 -5.67 -2.57
C VAL A 30 -16.88 -6.44 -3.89
N ALA A 31 -15.65 -6.67 -4.35
CA ALA A 31 -15.37 -7.43 -5.56
C ALA A 31 -15.57 -8.95 -5.41
N ALA A 32 -15.86 -9.46 -4.20
CA ALA A 32 -16.16 -10.87 -3.99
C ALA A 32 -17.45 -11.29 -4.73
N PRO A 33 -17.52 -12.50 -5.31
CA PRO A 33 -16.52 -13.56 -5.28
C PRO A 33 -15.51 -13.53 -6.46
N ASN A 34 -15.48 -12.48 -7.29
CA ASN A 34 -14.63 -12.42 -8.47
C ASN A 34 -13.13 -12.31 -8.09
N LYS A 35 -12.47 -13.46 -7.98
CA LYS A 35 -11.07 -13.58 -7.57
C LYS A 35 -10.10 -12.82 -8.47
N ASN A 36 -10.40 -12.72 -9.76
CA ASN A 36 -9.54 -12.00 -10.71
C ASN A 36 -9.65 -10.49 -10.48
N LEU A 37 -10.86 -9.97 -10.25
CA LEU A 37 -11.07 -8.57 -9.90
C LEU A 37 -10.47 -8.24 -8.53
N GLN A 38 -10.63 -9.12 -7.54
CA GLN A 38 -9.99 -8.96 -6.23
C GLN A 38 -8.46 -8.87 -6.35
N MET A 39 -7.83 -9.75 -7.14
CA MET A 39 -6.38 -9.68 -7.40
C MET A 39 -5.96 -8.40 -8.11
N LEU A 40 -6.73 -7.93 -9.10
CA LEU A 40 -6.45 -6.67 -9.78
C LEU A 40 -6.50 -5.48 -8.82
N ILE A 41 -7.52 -5.42 -7.97
CA ILE A 41 -7.66 -4.37 -6.94
C ILE A 41 -6.47 -4.39 -5.98
N VAL A 42 -6.03 -5.58 -5.54
CA VAL A 42 -4.86 -5.72 -4.66
C VAL A 42 -3.60 -5.20 -5.33
N LEU A 43 -3.36 -5.58 -6.59
CA LEU A 43 -2.20 -5.10 -7.36
C LEU A 43 -2.20 -3.57 -7.47
N LEU A 44 -3.34 -2.99 -7.87
CA LEU A 44 -3.48 -1.54 -8.02
C LEU A 44 -3.32 -0.81 -6.68
N THR A 45 -3.94 -1.31 -5.61
CA THR A 45 -3.83 -0.73 -4.26
C THR A 45 -2.38 -0.76 -3.78
N THR A 46 -1.69 -1.88 -3.94
CA THR A 46 -0.30 -2.03 -3.53
C THR A 46 0.63 -1.11 -4.31
N LEU A 47 0.46 -1.02 -5.64
CA LEU A 47 1.25 -0.11 -6.47
C LEU A 47 0.99 1.35 -6.08
N PHE A 48 -0.26 1.72 -5.81
CA PHE A 48 -0.61 3.07 -5.39
C PHE A 48 -0.07 3.40 -4.00
N TYR A 49 -0.18 2.47 -3.04
CA TYR A 49 0.37 2.60 -1.69
C TYR A 49 1.89 2.78 -1.71
N ALA A 50 2.61 1.90 -2.42
CA ALA A 50 4.06 1.98 -2.53
C ALA A 50 4.50 3.25 -3.29
N GLY A 51 3.82 3.57 -4.40
CA GLY A 51 4.09 4.77 -5.18
C GLY A 51 3.88 6.05 -4.38
N PHE A 52 2.79 6.14 -3.61
CA PHE A 52 2.51 7.29 -2.75
C PHE A 52 3.54 7.42 -1.62
N GLY A 53 3.93 6.30 -1.00
CA GLY A 53 4.98 6.28 0.02
C GLY A 53 6.35 6.71 -0.51
N ILE A 54 6.76 6.20 -1.68
CA ILE A 54 7.99 6.62 -2.36
C ILE A 54 7.92 8.10 -2.72
N PHE A 55 6.80 8.56 -3.29
CA PHE A 55 6.60 9.97 -3.64
C PHE A 55 6.71 10.88 -2.41
N HIS A 56 6.11 10.49 -1.29
CA HIS A 56 6.26 11.21 -0.03
C HIS A 56 7.73 11.37 0.38
N HIS A 57 8.51 10.29 0.31
CA HIS A 57 9.93 10.35 0.66
C HIS A 57 10.78 11.13 -0.36
N MET A 58 10.38 11.12 -1.64
CA MET A 58 11.02 11.96 -2.66
C MET A 58 10.82 13.44 -2.37
N VAL A 59 9.58 13.85 -2.05
CA VAL A 59 9.22 15.24 -1.76
C VAL A 59 9.87 15.73 -0.46
N ASN A 60 10.04 14.86 0.53
CA ASN A 60 10.69 15.21 1.80
C ASN A 60 12.22 15.09 1.76
N HIS A 61 12.80 14.77 0.60
CA HIS A 61 14.24 14.62 0.39
C HIS A 61 14.92 13.61 1.33
N ASP A 62 14.17 12.62 1.84
CA ASP A 62 14.68 11.54 2.69
C ASP A 62 14.68 10.18 1.99
N LEU A 63 14.29 10.13 0.70
CA LEU A 63 14.34 8.92 -0.11
C LEU A 63 15.78 8.39 -0.22
N ASN A 64 15.94 7.12 0.14
CA ASN A 64 17.15 6.36 -0.08
C ASN A 64 16.80 4.95 -0.60
N GLY A 65 17.81 4.25 -1.14
CA GLY A 65 17.61 2.92 -1.73
C GLY A 65 17.06 1.88 -0.74
N LYS A 66 17.37 2.01 0.57
CA LYS A 66 16.81 1.14 1.61
C LYS A 66 15.30 1.33 1.75
N ILE A 67 14.81 2.57 1.78
CA ILE A 67 13.37 2.88 1.84
C ILE A 67 12.66 2.31 0.60
N VAL A 68 13.21 2.53 -0.60
CA VAL A 68 12.63 1.99 -1.84
C VAL A 68 12.53 0.46 -1.76
N LEU A 69 13.59 -0.21 -1.32
CA LEU A 69 13.60 -1.67 -1.16
C LEU A 69 12.57 -2.15 -0.13
N GLU A 70 12.40 -1.44 0.99
CA GLU A 70 11.37 -1.73 2.00
C GLU A 70 9.97 -1.71 1.37
N TYR A 71 9.64 -0.70 0.57
CA TYR A 71 8.36 -0.64 -0.14
C TYR A 71 8.17 -1.81 -1.11
N PHE A 72 9.19 -2.20 -1.86
CA PHE A 72 9.10 -3.34 -2.78
C PHE A 72 8.91 -4.67 -2.03
N ILE A 73 9.61 -4.88 -0.91
CA ILE A 73 9.48 -6.08 -0.10
C ILE A 73 8.08 -6.16 0.52
N ILE A 74 7.60 -5.06 1.12
CA ILE A 74 6.26 -5.00 1.73
C ILE A 74 5.18 -5.21 0.66
N ALA A 75 5.32 -4.56 -0.50
CA ALA A 75 4.42 -4.73 -1.64
C ALA A 75 4.37 -6.18 -2.12
N GLY A 76 5.54 -6.80 -2.34
CA GLY A 76 5.65 -8.18 -2.76
C GLY A 76 5.06 -9.15 -1.74
N PHE A 77 5.35 -8.94 -0.45
CA PHE A 77 4.80 -9.75 0.63
C PHE A 77 3.27 -9.65 0.71
N GLY A 78 2.72 -8.44 0.64
CA GLY A 78 1.27 -8.22 0.65
C GLY A 78 0.57 -8.89 -0.54
N ILE A 79 1.11 -8.73 -1.75
CA ILE A 79 0.58 -9.40 -2.95
C ILE A 79 0.66 -10.92 -2.81
N ALA A 80 1.79 -11.46 -2.35
CA ALA A 80 1.97 -12.90 -2.17
C ALA A 80 0.99 -13.47 -1.13
N ALA A 81 0.82 -12.80 0.00
CA ALA A 81 -0.13 -13.20 1.04
C ALA A 81 -1.57 -13.24 0.51
N VAL A 82 -2.01 -12.18 -0.19
CA VAL A 82 -3.36 -12.14 -0.74
C VAL A 82 -3.55 -13.15 -1.89
N PHE A 83 -2.54 -13.33 -2.73
CA PHE A 83 -2.54 -14.37 -3.76
C PHE A 83 -2.76 -15.75 -3.12
N PHE A 84 -2.01 -16.07 -2.06
CA PHE A 84 -2.14 -17.32 -1.32
C PHE A 84 -3.54 -17.50 -0.73
N LEU A 85 -4.13 -16.43 -0.16
CA LEU A 85 -5.48 -16.47 0.40
C LEU A 85 -6.57 -16.62 -0.67
N LEU A 86 -6.44 -15.96 -1.81
CA LEU A 86 -7.48 -15.95 -2.86
C LEU A 86 -7.43 -17.16 -3.78
N LYS A 87 -6.23 -17.67 -4.06
CA LYS A 87 -5.99 -18.81 -4.94
C LYS A 87 -5.66 -20.10 -4.18
N GLY A 88 -5.66 -20.04 -2.84
CA GLY A 88 -5.45 -21.19 -1.96
C GLY A 88 -4.08 -21.80 -2.19
N GLY A 89 -3.04 -21.16 -1.66
CA GLY A 89 -1.63 -21.53 -1.51
C GLY A 89 -0.94 -22.75 -2.18
N LEU A 90 -1.66 -23.82 -2.47
CA LEU A 90 -1.22 -25.06 -3.11
C LEU A 90 -2.14 -25.55 -4.26
N GLY A 91 -3.22 -24.85 -4.59
CA GLY A 91 -4.08 -25.20 -5.74
C GLY A 91 -4.54 -26.66 -5.78
N LEU A 92 -4.82 -27.25 -4.61
CA LEU A 92 -5.51 -28.54 -4.43
C LEU A 92 -6.89 -28.29 -3.84
#